data_AF-A0A7R9BSV4-F1
#
_entry.id   AF-A0A7R9BSV4-F1
#
_cell.length_a   1.000
_cell.length_b   1.000
_cell.length_c   1.000
_cell.angle_alpha   90.00
_cell.angle_beta   90.00
_cell.angle_gamma   90.00
#
_symmetry.space_group_name_H-M   'P 1'
#
loop_
_entity.id
_entity.type
_entity.pdbx_description
1 polymer ?
#
loop_
_entity_poly.entity_id
_entity_poly.type
_entity_poly.pdbx_seq_one_letter_code
_entity_poly.pdbx_strand_id
1 'polypeptide(L)'
;YVMPEAAGTEIQVMDDDELYVSLVFGLNSYFGARVEAEGFFLNNAMANFFPAGSDTGSDSDAVKNANVMEPNKRPLSLGAPVVVVSSSHMCKTRLVAGSPKFDISAQVIARYLALGSPLADSIHAPRLHLGAEFGTRDYLMVRDLPWLVRPVEGRW
;
A
#
# COMPACT_ATOMS: atom_id res chain seq x y z
N TYR A 1 13.99 -10.51 -10.41
CA TYR A 1 13.41 -9.26 -10.95
C TYR A 1 12.97 -8.42 -9.77
N VAL A 2 13.41 -7.17 -9.68
CA VAL A 2 13.08 -6.28 -8.54
C VAL A 2 12.16 -5.19 -9.07
N MET A 3 10.99 -5.02 -8.45
CA MET A 3 10.07 -3.95 -8.80
C MET A 3 10.71 -2.59 -8.50
N PRO A 4 10.48 -1.56 -9.33
CA PRO A 4 10.94 -0.21 -9.01
C PRO A 4 10.46 0.22 -7.62
N GLU A 5 11.24 1.03 -6.92
CA GLU A 5 10.78 1.63 -5.67
C GLU A 5 9.48 2.42 -5.96
N ALA A 6 8.38 1.99 -5.33
CA ALA A 6 7.09 2.62 -5.52
C ALA A 6 7.15 4.07 -5.02
N ALA A 7 7.03 4.99 -5.97
CA ALA A 7 6.88 6.41 -5.72
C ALA A 7 5.49 6.85 -6.21
N GLY A 8 4.77 7.50 -5.32
CA GLY A 8 3.45 8.04 -5.59
C GLY A 8 3.10 9.10 -4.57
N THR A 9 1.98 9.75 -4.81
CA THR A 9 1.40 10.71 -3.90
C THR A 9 -0.01 10.26 -3.56
N GLU A 10 -0.48 10.76 -2.42
CA GLU A 10 -1.81 10.47 -1.91
C GLU A 10 -2.53 11.76 -1.55
N ILE A 11 -3.85 11.74 -1.66
CA ILE A 11 -4.74 12.84 -1.27
C ILE A 11 -5.96 12.23 -0.59
N GLN A 12 -6.31 12.77 0.58
CA GLN A 12 -7.50 12.39 1.33
C GLN A 12 -8.38 13.62 1.56
N VAL A 13 -9.67 13.48 1.26
CA VAL A 13 -10.67 14.53 1.44
C VAL A 13 -11.86 13.97 2.19
N MET A 14 -12.36 14.76 3.14
CA MET A 14 -13.62 14.53 3.85
C MET A 14 -14.36 15.87 3.90
N ASP A 15 -15.64 15.88 3.59
CA ASP A 15 -16.51 17.06 3.77
C ASP A 15 -17.59 16.83 4.84
N ASP A 16 -18.43 17.83 5.03
CA ASP A 16 -19.55 17.86 5.97
C ASP A 16 -20.82 17.14 5.46
N ASP A 17 -20.87 16.81 4.16
CA ASP A 17 -21.95 16.07 3.51
C ASP A 17 -21.72 14.54 3.49
N GLU A 18 -20.76 14.06 4.29
CA GLU A 18 -20.32 12.65 4.34
C GLU A 18 -19.71 12.12 3.02
N LEU A 19 -19.11 12.99 2.20
CA LEU A 19 -18.31 12.58 1.06
C LEU A 19 -16.86 12.30 1.50
N TYR A 20 -16.42 11.08 1.21
CA TYR A 20 -15.07 10.61 1.54
C TYR A 20 -14.33 10.22 0.26
N VAL A 21 -13.18 10.84 0.01
CA VAL A 21 -12.36 10.55 -1.17
C VAL A 21 -10.95 10.19 -0.74
N SER A 22 -10.49 9.01 -1.15
CA SER A 22 -9.08 8.59 -1.07
C SER A 22 -8.52 8.38 -2.46
N LEU A 23 -7.44 9.09 -2.77
CA LEU A 23 -6.73 9.02 -4.03
C LEU A 23 -5.28 8.64 -3.78
N VAL A 24 -4.79 7.66 -4.53
CA VAL A 24 -3.37 7.30 -4.62
C VAL A 24 -3.00 7.24 -6.09
N PHE A 25 -2.00 8.03 -6.50
CA PHE A 25 -1.57 8.08 -7.90
C PHE A 25 -0.08 8.39 -8.01
N GLY A 26 0.49 8.13 -9.18
CA GLY A 26 1.90 8.39 -9.43
C GLY A 26 2.36 7.86 -10.78
N LEU A 27 3.64 8.07 -11.07
CA LEU A 27 4.28 7.61 -12.30
C LEU A 27 4.97 6.23 -12.14
N ASN A 28 4.64 5.50 -11.07
CA ASN A 28 5.28 4.29 -10.55
C ASN A 28 6.60 4.54 -9.79
N SER A 29 7.56 5.22 -10.40
CA SER A 29 8.81 5.64 -9.74
C SER A 29 9.03 7.15 -9.87
N TYR A 30 10.01 7.71 -9.16
CA TYR A 30 10.32 9.15 -9.26
C TYR A 30 10.62 9.54 -10.71
N PHE A 31 9.82 10.47 -11.25
CA PHE A 31 9.84 10.92 -12.65
C PHE A 31 9.51 9.81 -13.68
N GLY A 32 8.89 8.71 -13.26
CA GLY A 32 8.41 7.65 -14.14
C GLY A 32 9.50 7.02 -15.00
N ALA A 33 9.26 6.95 -16.32
CA ALA A 33 10.23 6.47 -17.29
C ALA A 33 11.39 7.46 -17.54
N ARG A 34 11.33 8.67 -16.94
CA ARG A 34 12.23 9.80 -17.23
C ARG A 34 12.23 10.20 -18.70
N VAL A 35 11.14 9.89 -19.39
CA VAL A 35 10.86 10.30 -20.76
C VAL A 35 9.81 11.39 -20.68
N GLU A 36 10.09 12.52 -21.28
CA GLU A 36 9.17 13.64 -21.41
C GLU A 36 8.49 13.56 -22.78
N ALA A 37 7.20 13.85 -22.79
CA ALA A 37 6.41 14.02 -24.01
C ALA A 37 5.36 15.09 -23.73
N GLU A 38 5.24 16.06 -24.64
CA GLU A 38 4.20 17.10 -24.60
C GLU A 38 4.12 17.88 -23.26
N GLY A 39 5.25 18.08 -22.60
CA GLY A 39 5.36 18.83 -21.35
C GLY A 39 5.13 18.00 -20.08
N PHE A 40 4.99 16.68 -20.18
CA PHE A 40 4.82 15.80 -19.02
C PHE A 40 5.69 14.54 -19.06
N PHE A 41 5.99 13.99 -17.88
CA PHE A 41 6.72 12.74 -17.77
C PHE A 41 5.80 11.53 -17.99
N LEU A 42 6.26 10.59 -18.81
CA LEU A 42 5.61 9.30 -19.01
C LEU A 42 5.84 8.38 -17.80
N ASN A 43 4.81 7.62 -17.42
CA ASN A 43 4.93 6.62 -16.37
C ASN A 43 5.81 5.43 -16.81
N ASN A 44 6.33 4.67 -15.84
CA ASN A 44 6.94 3.36 -16.07
C ASN A 44 6.17 2.23 -15.38
N ALA A 45 4.83 2.29 -15.38
CA ALA A 45 3.99 1.31 -14.71
C ALA A 45 4.07 -0.10 -15.32
N MET A 46 4.48 -0.21 -16.60
CA MET A 46 4.72 -1.51 -17.25
C MET A 46 5.79 -2.36 -16.52
N ALA A 47 6.68 -1.73 -15.76
CA ALA A 47 7.67 -2.43 -14.94
C ALA A 47 7.05 -3.23 -13.78
N ASN A 48 5.76 -3.04 -13.49
CA ASN A 48 5.09 -3.79 -12.43
C ASN A 48 4.55 -5.15 -12.89
N PHE A 49 4.57 -5.47 -14.19
CA PHE A 49 4.28 -6.81 -14.67
C PHE A 49 5.44 -7.76 -14.38
N PHE A 50 5.12 -9.04 -14.21
CA PHE A 50 6.11 -10.10 -14.22
C PHE A 50 6.52 -10.43 -15.66
N PRO A 51 7.81 -10.77 -15.90
CA PRO A 51 8.27 -11.28 -17.18
C PRO A 51 7.52 -12.58 -17.54
N ALA A 52 7.14 -12.74 -18.80
CA ALA A 52 6.60 -14.00 -19.28
C ALA A 52 7.64 -15.12 -19.15
N GLY A 53 7.22 -16.32 -18.73
CA GLY A 53 8.12 -17.47 -18.57
C GLY A 53 8.90 -17.52 -17.25
N SER A 54 8.51 -16.71 -16.25
CA SER A 54 9.08 -16.80 -14.89
C SER A 54 8.45 -17.89 -14.00
N ASP A 55 7.71 -18.83 -14.59
CA ASP A 55 7.06 -19.95 -13.90
C ASP A 55 8.13 -20.88 -13.28
N THR A 56 8.09 -21.04 -11.95
CA THR A 56 9.06 -21.86 -11.20
C THR A 56 8.42 -23.06 -10.47
N GLY A 57 7.13 -23.32 -10.65
CA GLY A 57 6.39 -24.49 -10.16
C GLY A 57 5.90 -24.43 -8.69
N SER A 58 5.70 -23.25 -8.09
CA SER A 58 5.27 -23.07 -6.68
C SER A 58 4.00 -22.22 -6.54
N ASP A 59 3.27 -22.26 -5.42
CA ASP A 59 2.09 -21.39 -5.16
C ASP A 59 2.38 -19.88 -5.26
N SER A 60 3.66 -19.46 -5.15
CA SER A 60 4.09 -18.09 -5.44
C SER A 60 3.91 -17.70 -6.92
N ASP A 61 3.56 -18.65 -7.77
CA ASP A 61 3.36 -18.49 -9.20
C ASP A 61 1.95 -18.00 -9.53
N ALA A 62 0.93 -18.23 -8.69
CA ALA A 62 -0.44 -17.82 -9.03
C ALA A 62 -0.56 -16.28 -9.20
N VAL A 63 0.03 -15.52 -8.27
CA VAL A 63 0.07 -14.04 -8.36
C VAL A 63 0.99 -13.57 -9.48
N LYS A 64 2.13 -14.25 -9.68
CA LYS A 64 3.08 -13.92 -10.75
C LYS A 64 2.44 -14.11 -12.12
N ASN A 65 1.79 -15.24 -12.33
CA ASN A 65 1.09 -15.62 -13.56
C ASN A 65 -0.11 -14.72 -13.82
N ALA A 66 -0.89 -14.41 -12.78
CA ALA A 66 -1.99 -13.47 -12.89
C ALA A 66 -1.53 -12.06 -13.31
N ASN A 67 -0.29 -11.67 -13.00
CA ASN A 67 0.29 -10.37 -13.33
C ASN A 67 1.42 -10.48 -14.37
N VAL A 68 1.33 -11.42 -15.32
CA VAL A 68 2.12 -11.40 -16.57
C VAL A 68 1.54 -10.36 -17.53
N MET A 69 2.41 -9.72 -18.31
CA MET A 69 2.07 -8.70 -19.30
C MET A 69 1.21 -9.26 -20.45
N GLU A 70 0.08 -8.60 -20.73
CA GLU A 70 -0.82 -8.91 -21.85
C GLU A 70 -1.40 -7.60 -22.44
N PRO A 71 -1.82 -7.59 -23.72
CA PRO A 71 -2.46 -6.43 -24.34
C PRO A 71 -3.70 -5.97 -23.54
N ASN A 72 -3.83 -4.66 -23.33
CA ASN A 72 -4.92 -4.01 -22.58
C ASN A 72 -5.05 -4.40 -21.10
N LYS A 73 -4.15 -5.24 -20.56
CA LYS A 73 -4.13 -5.59 -19.15
C LYS A 73 -3.53 -4.44 -18.33
N ARG A 74 -4.02 -4.24 -17.12
CA ARG A 74 -3.47 -3.27 -16.17
C ARG A 74 -2.45 -3.94 -15.26
N PRO A 75 -1.28 -3.34 -15.03
CA PRO A 75 -0.31 -3.90 -14.10
C PRO A 75 -0.81 -3.82 -12.67
N LEU A 76 -0.40 -4.78 -11.83
CA LEU A 76 -0.66 -4.74 -10.40
C LEU A 76 -0.07 -3.47 -9.76
N SER A 77 -0.83 -2.88 -8.83
CA SER A 77 -0.42 -1.75 -8.01
C SER A 77 -0.40 -2.15 -6.55
N LEU A 78 0.58 -1.63 -5.80
CA LEU A 78 0.65 -1.75 -4.34
C LEU A 78 0.02 -0.56 -3.61
N GLY A 79 -0.44 0.45 -4.35
CA GLY A 79 -1.12 1.61 -3.79
C GLY A 79 -2.47 1.23 -3.20
N ALA A 80 -2.75 1.73 -1.99
CA ALA A 80 -3.96 1.40 -1.25
C ALA A 80 -4.72 2.67 -0.85
N PRO A 81 -5.68 3.13 -1.67
CA PRO A 81 -6.67 4.10 -1.21
C PRO A 81 -7.66 3.40 -0.25
N VAL A 82 -7.87 3.95 0.94
CA VAL A 82 -8.70 3.34 1.98
C VAL A 82 -9.70 4.34 2.57
N VAL A 83 -10.96 3.94 2.64
CA VAL A 83 -12.01 4.63 3.40
C VAL A 83 -12.57 3.63 4.41
N VAL A 84 -12.48 3.97 5.69
CA VAL A 84 -13.01 3.17 6.79
C VAL A 84 -14.28 3.82 7.32
N VAL A 85 -15.36 3.04 7.29
CA VAL A 85 -16.67 3.42 7.81
C VAL A 85 -17.13 2.41 8.84
N SER A 86 -17.85 2.86 9.87
CA SER A 86 -18.44 1.95 10.84
C SER A 86 -19.68 1.26 10.26
N SER A 87 -19.71 -0.07 10.30
CA SER A 87 -20.85 -0.88 9.83
C SER A 87 -22.06 -0.82 10.76
N SER A 88 -21.86 -0.49 12.03
CA SER A 88 -22.93 -0.53 13.04
C SER A 88 -23.59 0.82 13.28
N HIS A 89 -22.92 1.94 12.99
CA HIS A 89 -23.42 3.28 13.30
C HIS A 89 -22.95 4.31 12.28
N MET A 90 -23.91 5.02 11.68
CA MET A 90 -23.61 6.12 10.75
C MET A 90 -22.78 7.23 11.41
N CYS A 91 -22.94 7.51 12.72
CA CYS A 91 -22.22 8.60 13.39
C CYS A 91 -20.93 8.18 14.13
N LYS A 92 -20.38 6.98 13.87
CA LYS A 92 -19.11 6.53 14.47
C LYS A 92 -17.89 6.94 13.64
N THR A 93 -16.69 6.72 14.19
CA THR A 93 -15.38 7.02 13.60
C THR A 93 -15.34 6.77 12.09
N ARG A 94 -14.87 7.78 11.36
CA ARG A 94 -14.55 7.75 9.93
C ARG A 94 -13.07 8.00 9.77
N LEU A 95 -12.46 7.28 8.84
CA LEU A 95 -11.05 7.47 8.52
C LEU A 95 -10.88 7.37 7.01
N VAL A 96 -10.26 8.40 6.43
CA VAL A 96 -9.77 8.35 5.06
C VAL A 96 -8.26 8.30 5.13
N ALA A 97 -7.69 7.28 4.50
CA ALA A 97 -6.26 7.02 4.47
C ALA A 97 -5.85 6.61 3.06
N GLY A 98 -4.57 6.71 2.76
CA GLY A 98 -4.00 6.19 1.53
C GLY A 98 -2.57 5.76 1.79
N SER A 99 -1.93 5.22 0.76
CA SER A 99 -0.48 5.25 0.60
C SER A 99 -0.12 4.61 -0.75
N PRO A 100 0.97 5.04 -1.41
CA PRO A 100 1.56 4.32 -2.55
C PRO A 100 1.98 2.87 -2.25
N LYS A 101 2.08 2.50 -0.96
CA LYS A 101 2.34 1.14 -0.47
C LYS A 101 1.33 0.74 0.61
N PHE A 102 0.64 -0.39 0.40
CA PHE A 102 -0.47 -0.84 1.26
C PHE A 102 -0.10 -1.07 2.73
N ASP A 103 1.12 -1.53 3.00
CA ASP A 103 1.62 -1.87 4.33
C ASP A 103 1.76 -0.64 5.24
N ILE A 104 2.04 0.52 4.65
CA ILE A 104 2.07 1.81 5.35
C ILE A 104 0.67 2.15 5.88
N SER A 105 -0.34 2.16 4.98
CA SER A 105 -1.72 2.46 5.36
C SER A 105 -2.26 1.44 6.39
N ALA A 106 -1.95 0.16 6.21
CA ALA A 106 -2.39 -0.90 7.13
C ALA A 106 -1.85 -0.68 8.55
N GLN A 107 -0.58 -0.31 8.70
CA GLN A 107 0.02 -0.05 10.01
C GLN A 107 -0.55 1.19 10.70
N VAL A 108 -0.81 2.27 9.95
CA VAL A 108 -1.45 3.48 10.51
C VAL A 108 -2.88 3.16 10.98
N ILE A 109 -3.65 2.47 10.15
CA ILE A 109 -5.02 2.06 10.47
C ILE A 109 -5.05 1.13 11.68
N ALA A 110 -4.15 0.14 11.74
CA ALA A 110 -4.08 -0.79 12.86
C ALA A 110 -3.70 -0.09 14.17
N ARG A 111 -2.72 0.83 14.16
CA ARG A 111 -2.35 1.61 15.35
C ARG A 111 -3.50 2.48 15.85
N TYR A 112 -4.19 3.16 14.94
CA TYR A 112 -5.28 4.05 15.31
C TYR A 112 -6.52 3.28 15.78
N LEU A 113 -7.00 2.31 14.98
CA LEU A 113 -8.28 1.64 15.24
C LEU A 113 -8.16 0.43 16.17
N ALA A 114 -7.11 -0.40 16.04
CA ALA A 114 -6.98 -1.63 16.81
C ALA A 114 -6.19 -1.42 18.11
N LEU A 115 -5.15 -0.58 18.10
CA LEU A 115 -4.32 -0.30 19.27
C LEU A 115 -4.74 0.96 20.04
N GLY A 116 -5.72 1.73 19.52
CA GLY A 116 -6.24 2.93 20.17
C GLY A 116 -5.22 4.06 20.33
N SER A 117 -4.16 4.07 19.52
CA SER A 117 -3.14 5.12 19.56
C SER A 117 -3.69 6.43 18.98
N PRO A 118 -3.24 7.61 19.45
CA PRO A 118 -3.57 8.88 18.81
C PRO A 118 -3.18 8.88 17.32
N LEU A 119 -3.97 9.57 16.48
CA LEU A 119 -3.76 9.55 15.02
C LEU A 119 -2.38 10.11 14.63
N ALA A 120 -1.97 11.23 15.21
CA ALA A 120 -0.66 11.83 14.94
C ALA A 120 0.48 10.85 15.27
N ASP A 121 0.42 10.19 16.43
CA ASP A 121 1.40 9.19 16.83
C ASP A 121 1.38 7.97 15.90
N SER A 122 0.19 7.57 15.43
CA SER A 122 0.04 6.48 14.47
C SER A 122 0.71 6.79 13.12
N ILE A 123 0.70 8.06 12.70
CA ILE A 123 1.37 8.53 11.47
C ILE A 123 2.87 8.68 11.67
N HIS A 124 3.33 9.22 12.80
CA HIS A 124 4.76 9.46 13.07
C HIS A 124 5.53 8.22 13.50
N ALA A 125 4.82 7.17 13.84
CA ALA A 125 5.42 5.94 14.27
C ALA A 125 6.35 5.27 13.25
N PRO A 126 7.37 4.53 13.73
CA PRO A 126 8.20 3.69 12.87
C PRO A 126 7.34 2.60 12.21
N ARG A 127 7.69 2.29 10.96
CA ARG A 127 6.98 1.31 10.12
C ARG A 127 7.89 0.14 9.80
N LEU A 128 7.30 -1.05 9.77
CA LEU A 128 7.93 -2.26 9.28
C LEU A 128 7.56 -2.44 7.82
N HIS A 129 8.53 -2.71 6.97
CA HIS A 129 8.30 -3.13 5.59
C HIS A 129 8.80 -4.56 5.45
N LEU A 130 7.90 -5.49 5.17
CA LEU A 130 8.26 -6.85 4.81
C LEU A 130 8.26 -6.92 3.29
N GLY A 131 9.42 -6.62 2.69
CA GLY A 131 9.61 -6.77 1.27
C GLY A 131 9.51 -8.24 0.88
N ALA A 132 8.62 -8.57 -0.05
CA ALA A 132 8.70 -9.82 -0.79
C ALA A 132 9.85 -9.72 -1.80
N GLU A 133 11.09 -9.68 -1.33
CA GLU A 133 12.15 -10.28 -2.13
C GLU A 133 11.81 -11.77 -2.16
N PHE A 134 11.21 -12.22 -3.27
CA PHE A 134 10.92 -13.63 -3.51
C PHE A 134 12.25 -14.41 -3.59
N GLY A 135 12.89 -14.68 -2.44
CA GLY A 135 14.12 -15.46 -2.35
C GLY A 135 15.08 -15.12 -1.19
N THR A 136 15.01 -13.92 -0.60
CA THR A 136 16.01 -13.47 0.40
C THR A 136 15.33 -13.16 1.73
N ARG A 137 15.69 -13.94 2.76
CA ARG A 137 15.20 -13.86 4.14
C ARG A 137 15.77 -12.65 4.90
N ASP A 138 15.83 -11.49 4.28
CA ASP A 138 16.32 -10.29 4.95
C ASP A 138 15.15 -9.58 5.60
N TYR A 139 14.78 -10.11 6.77
CA TYR A 139 13.95 -9.40 7.72
C TYR A 139 14.77 -8.22 8.25
N LEU A 140 14.47 -7.01 7.79
CA LEU A 140 14.79 -5.80 8.57
C LEU A 140 13.85 -5.77 9.79
N MET A 141 14.13 -6.67 10.73
CA MET A 141 13.69 -6.51 12.11
C MET A 141 14.43 -5.28 12.63
N VAL A 142 13.72 -4.15 12.71
CA VAL A 142 14.04 -3.14 13.71
C VAL A 142 13.83 -3.83 15.06
N ARG A 143 14.87 -4.54 15.52
CA ARG A 143 14.96 -5.09 16.86
C ARG A 143 14.73 -3.90 17.80
N ASP A 144 13.56 -3.89 18.45
CA ASP A 144 13.23 -3.23 19.73
C ASP A 144 11.77 -2.72 19.80
N LEU A 145 10.76 -3.56 19.52
CA LEU A 145 9.35 -3.19 19.75
C LEU A 145 8.60 -4.19 20.66
N PRO A 146 8.90 -4.22 21.97
CA PRO A 146 8.27 -5.11 22.96
C PRO A 146 6.75 -4.87 23.17
N TRP A 147 6.17 -3.82 22.61
CA TRP A 147 4.75 -3.47 22.77
C TRP A 147 3.82 -4.08 21.71
N LEU A 148 4.36 -4.70 20.65
CA LEU A 148 3.56 -5.24 19.53
C LEU A 148 2.80 -6.53 19.89
N VAL A 149 3.17 -7.20 20.99
CA VAL A 149 2.51 -8.42 21.47
C VAL A 149 1.73 -8.10 22.75
N ARG A 150 0.57 -7.46 22.61
CA ARG A 150 -0.47 -7.54 23.64
C ARG A 150 -1.73 -8.16 23.02
N PRO A 151 -2.34 -9.18 23.65
CA PRO A 151 -3.60 -9.73 23.17
C PRO A 151 -4.65 -8.62 23.18
N VAL A 152 -5.28 -8.39 22.03
CA VAL A 152 -6.46 -7.52 21.94
C VAL A 152 -7.65 -8.36 22.41
N GLU A 153 -7.95 -8.30 23.71
CA GLU A 153 -9.25 -8.75 24.23
C GLU A 153 -10.31 -7.73 23.80
N GLY A 154 -10.92 -7.97 22.64
CA GLY A 154 -11.93 -7.10 22.06
C GLY A 154 -13.25 -7.15 22.82
N ARG A 155 -13.70 -6.00 23.33
CA ARG A 155 -15.13 -5.67 23.43
C ARG A 155 -15.46 -4.83 22.20
N TRP A 156 -16.27 -5.40 21.30
CA TRP A 156 -16.89 -4.71 20.17
C TRP A 156 -18.25 -4.12 20.58
#